data_AF-A0ABD1SI87-F1
#
_entry.id   AF-A0ABD1SI87-F1
#
_cell.length_a   1.000
_cell.length_b   1.000
_cell.length_c   1.000
_cell.angle_alpha   90.00
_cell.angle_beta   90.00
_cell.angle_gamma   90.00
#
_symmetry.space_group_name_H-M   'P 1'
#
loop_
_entity.id
_entity.type
_entity.pdbx_description
1 polymer ?
#
loop_
_entity_poly.entity_id
_entity_poly.type
_entity_poly.pdbx_seq_one_letter_code
_entity_poly.pdbx_strand_id
1 'polypeptide(L)'
;MSSALVDNFEASYDHVANDDSVFTFQANKKSPKYKLVRVDMNDPTSWTDVLDENEKDVLGSAVAVNGNQMVVNYLSDRNRQPQRQSPRAPLHLRTSSSDSNPHIIVQIEAQD
;
A
#
# COMPACT_ATOMS: atom_id res chain seq x y z
N MET A 1 33.51 -21.31 -5.76
CA MET A 1 32.77 -20.64 -6.85
C MET A 1 31.30 -20.64 -6.44
N SER A 2 30.77 -19.53 -5.91
CA SER A 2 29.34 -19.39 -5.60
C SER A 2 28.69 -18.54 -6.67
N SER A 3 27.69 -19.08 -7.37
CA SER A 3 26.83 -18.35 -8.31
C SER A 3 25.86 -17.49 -7.51
N ALA A 4 26.16 -16.20 -7.34
CA ALA A 4 25.11 -15.24 -7.05
C ALA A 4 24.25 -15.12 -8.33
N LEU A 5 22.95 -15.35 -8.21
CA LEU A 5 22.01 -15.31 -9.33
C LEU A 5 21.35 -13.92 -9.47
N VAL A 6 21.38 -13.12 -8.40
CA VAL A 6 21.08 -11.70 -8.40
C VAL A 6 21.97 -11.02 -7.37
N ASP A 7 22.93 -10.24 -7.85
CA ASP A 7 24.01 -9.68 -7.04
C ASP A 7 23.62 -8.30 -6.50
N ASN A 8 22.58 -7.68 -7.09
CA ASN A 8 22.26 -6.27 -6.90
C ASN A 8 20.74 -5.96 -6.99
N PHE A 9 19.91 -6.69 -6.26
CA PHE A 9 18.47 -6.39 -6.11
C PHE A 9 18.28 -5.23 -5.12
N GLU A 10 17.95 -4.03 -5.62
CA GLU A 10 17.76 -2.86 -4.76
C GLU A 10 16.33 -2.76 -4.19
N ALA A 11 15.30 -3.03 -5.01
CA ALA A 11 13.89 -2.93 -4.65
C ALA A 11 12.96 -3.57 -5.71
N SER A 12 11.71 -3.82 -5.32
CA SER A 12 10.59 -4.14 -6.21
C SER A 12 9.78 -2.88 -6.54
N TYR A 13 9.23 -2.82 -7.75
CA TYR A 13 8.35 -1.77 -8.26
C TYR A 13 7.23 -2.40 -9.08
N ASP A 14 6.06 -2.51 -8.49
CA ASP A 14 4.88 -3.10 -9.12
C ASP A 14 3.95 -1.99 -9.60
N HIS A 15 3.65 -1.96 -10.91
CA HIS A 15 2.79 -0.94 -11.50
C HIS A 15 1.35 -1.05 -10.98
N VAL A 16 0.75 0.08 -10.59
CA VAL A 16 -0.64 0.16 -10.11
C VAL A 16 -1.53 0.93 -11.07
N ALA A 17 -1.12 2.13 -11.48
CA ALA A 17 -1.86 2.99 -12.41
C ALA A 17 -0.94 4.08 -13.00
N ASN A 18 -1.42 4.81 -14.01
CA ASN A 18 -0.77 6.01 -14.51
C ASN A 18 -1.79 7.02 -15.05
N ASP A 19 -1.47 8.31 -14.88
CA ASP A 19 -2.12 9.44 -15.53
C ASP A 19 -1.11 10.02 -16.54
N ASP A 20 -1.28 9.74 -17.82
CA ASP A 20 -0.29 10.03 -18.88
C ASP A 20 1.13 9.52 -18.51
N SER A 21 2.09 10.42 -18.28
CA SER A 21 3.47 10.10 -17.92
C SER A 21 3.70 9.91 -16.41
N VAL A 22 2.66 10.13 -15.58
CA VAL A 22 2.75 10.09 -14.13
C VAL A 22 2.31 8.71 -13.63
N PHE A 23 3.27 7.88 -13.25
CA PHE A 23 3.04 6.49 -12.86
C PHE A 23 3.00 6.33 -11.34
N THR A 24 2.09 5.49 -10.86
CA THR A 24 2.02 5.03 -9.47
C THR A 24 2.49 3.58 -9.36
N PHE A 25 3.42 3.34 -8.45
CA PHE A 25 3.98 2.03 -8.15
C PHE A 25 3.77 1.65 -6.69
N GLN A 26 3.53 0.36 -6.43
CA GLN A 26 3.79 -0.25 -5.14
C GLN A 26 5.27 -0.62 -5.08
N ALA A 27 6.00 -0.04 -4.13
CA ALA A 27 7.45 -0.19 -4.06
C ALA A 27 7.95 -0.44 -2.64
N ASN A 28 9.10 -1.11 -2.51
CA ASN A 28 9.73 -1.39 -1.21
C ASN A 28 11.10 -0.75 -1.01
N LYS A 29 11.53 0.15 -1.91
CA LYS A 29 12.82 0.85 -1.76
C LYS A 29 12.84 1.63 -0.46
N LYS A 30 13.68 1.19 0.49
CA LYS A 30 13.76 1.71 1.87
C LYS A 30 12.47 1.60 2.68
N SER A 31 11.51 0.77 2.24
CA SER A 31 10.20 0.58 2.87
C SER A 31 9.80 -0.90 2.85
N PRO A 32 10.28 -1.73 3.78
CA PRO A 32 10.10 -3.18 3.73
C PRO A 32 8.63 -3.64 3.76
N LYS A 33 7.70 -2.86 4.33
CA LYS A 33 6.26 -3.14 4.34
C LYS A 33 5.51 -2.56 3.13
N TYR A 34 6.24 -2.09 2.12
CA TYR A 34 5.74 -1.45 0.90
C TYR A 34 4.98 -0.14 1.15
N LYS A 35 5.02 0.72 0.15
CA LYS A 35 4.30 1.99 0.08
C LYS A 35 3.88 2.27 -1.36
N LEU A 36 3.01 3.26 -1.58
CA LEU A 36 2.70 3.74 -2.92
C LEU A 36 3.51 5.00 -3.22
N VAL A 37 4.23 4.97 -4.33
CA VAL A 37 5.04 6.08 -4.81
C VAL A 37 4.60 6.49 -6.20
N ARG A 38 4.82 7.76 -6.53
CA ARG A 38 4.50 8.33 -7.83
C ARG A 38 5.74 9.01 -8.43
N VAL A 39 5.88 8.89 -9.75
CA VAL A 39 6.99 9.44 -10.53
C VAL A 39 6.49 9.89 -11.89
N ASP A 40 6.94 11.05 -12.37
CA ASP A 40 6.76 11.46 -13.76
C ASP A 40 7.88 10.86 -14.60
N MET A 41 7.55 10.07 -15.63
CA MET A 41 8.53 9.50 -16.54
C MET A 41 9.23 10.55 -17.43
N ASN A 42 8.67 11.76 -17.55
CA ASN A 42 9.35 12.88 -18.21
C ASN A 42 10.43 13.51 -17.32
N ASP A 43 10.30 13.41 -15.98
CA ASP A 43 11.30 13.82 -14.98
C ASP A 43 11.41 12.78 -13.84
N PRO A 44 12.13 11.66 -14.07
CA PRO A 44 12.16 10.54 -13.13
C PRO A 44 13.06 10.78 -11.91
N THR A 45 13.52 12.02 -11.69
CA THR A 45 14.40 12.38 -10.58
C THR A 45 13.64 12.59 -9.28
N SER A 46 12.36 12.94 -9.36
CA SER A 46 11.50 13.22 -8.21
C SER A 46 10.48 12.10 -8.00
N TRP A 47 10.49 11.51 -6.80
CA TRP A 47 9.55 10.48 -6.37
C TRP A 47 8.78 11.00 -5.17
N THR A 48 7.45 10.86 -5.20
CA THR A 48 6.58 11.33 -4.12
C THR A 48 5.79 10.16 -3.53
N ASP A 49 5.68 10.12 -2.21
CA ASP A 49 4.88 9.13 -1.51
C ASP A 49 3.40 9.53 -1.61
N VAL A 50 2.58 8.63 -2.18
CA VAL A 50 1.11 8.77 -2.28
C VAL A 50 0.43 8.12 -1.07
N LEU A 51 1.01 7.03 -0.59
CA LEU A 51 0.60 6.34 0.62
C LEU A 51 1.85 5.84 1.32
N ASP A 52 2.14 6.35 2.50
CA ASP A 52 3.31 5.98 3.29
C ASP A 52 3.29 4.50 3.73
N GLU A 53 4.47 4.00 4.07
CA GLU A 53 4.61 2.68 4.68
C GLU A 53 3.86 2.64 6.02
N ASN A 54 2.97 1.66 6.19
CA ASN A 54 2.22 1.52 7.43
C ASN A 54 3.14 1.10 8.59
N GLU A 55 2.90 1.60 9.81
CA GLU A 55 3.71 1.29 10.99
C GLU A 55 3.73 -0.20 11.36
N LYS A 56 2.67 -0.95 11.05
CA LYS A 56 2.49 -2.34 11.51
C LYS A 56 2.27 -3.33 10.37
N ASP A 57 1.43 -2.98 9.42
CA ASP A 57 0.92 -3.91 8.42
C ASP A 57 1.67 -3.81 7.09
N VAL A 58 1.77 -4.92 6.36
CA VAL A 58 2.37 -4.93 5.01
C VAL A 58 1.33 -4.50 3.99
N LEU A 59 1.62 -3.53 3.12
CA LEU A 59 0.80 -3.28 1.94
C LEU A 59 0.94 -4.47 0.99
N GLY A 60 -0.09 -5.30 0.90
CA GLY A 60 -0.11 -6.51 0.10
C GLY A 60 -0.43 -6.25 -1.37
N SER A 61 -1.45 -5.44 -1.64
CA SER A 61 -1.83 -5.07 -3.01
C SER A 61 -2.50 -3.71 -3.07
N ALA A 62 -2.41 -3.05 -4.22
CA ALA A 62 -3.18 -1.86 -4.56
C ALA A 62 -3.80 -1.99 -5.95
N VAL A 63 -5.03 -1.51 -6.12
CA VAL A 63 -5.74 -1.52 -7.41
C VAL A 63 -6.47 -0.20 -7.58
N ALA A 64 -6.27 0.46 -8.73
CA ALA A 64 -7.03 1.66 -9.09
C ALA A 64 -8.49 1.34 -9.45
N VAL A 65 -9.40 2.14 -8.92
CA VAL A 65 -10.84 2.02 -9.11
C VAL A 65 -11.45 3.42 -9.28
N ASN A 66 -12.60 3.51 -9.94
CA ASN A 66 -13.39 4.74 -10.01
C ASN A 66 -12.64 6.01 -10.49
N GLY A 67 -11.62 5.83 -11.33
CA GLY A 67 -10.82 6.92 -11.92
C GLY A 67 -9.81 7.57 -10.96
N ASN A 68 -10.23 7.93 -9.75
CA ASN A 68 -9.41 8.68 -8.78
C ASN A 68 -9.33 8.03 -7.40
N GLN A 69 -9.61 6.73 -7.30
CA GLN A 69 -9.55 5.98 -6.04
C GLN A 69 -8.66 4.75 -6.20
N MET A 70 -8.13 4.26 -5.09
CA MET A 70 -7.48 2.97 -5.01
C MET A 70 -8.06 2.16 -3.86
N VAL A 71 -8.24 0.86 -4.09
CA VAL A 71 -8.47 -0.11 -3.04
C VAL A 71 -7.11 -0.72 -2.68
N VAL A 72 -6.73 -0.59 -1.42
CA VAL A 72 -5.50 -1.20 -0.89
C VAL A 72 -5.84 -2.32 0.08
N ASN A 73 -4.97 -3.34 0.07
CA ASN A 73 -5.09 -4.50 0.94
C ASN A 73 -3.86 -4.59 1.84
N TYR A 74 -4.09 -4.68 3.16
CA TYR A 74 -3.03 -4.84 4.13
C TYR A 74 -2.99 -6.27 4.70
N LEU A 75 -1.77 -6.81 4.83
CA LEU A 75 -1.51 -8.06 5.50
C LEU A 75 -1.04 -7.76 6.92
N SER A 76 -1.90 -8.03 7.90
CA SER A 76 -1.58 -7.92 9.33
C SER A 76 -1.21 -9.27 9.91
N ASP A 77 -0.05 -9.37 10.56
CA ASP A 77 0.25 -10.52 11.41
C ASP A 77 -0.50 -10.38 12.75
N ARG A 78 -1.74 -10.89 12.79
CA ARG A 78 -2.47 -11.04 14.06
C ARG A 78 -2.03 -12.35 14.71
N ASN A 79 -1.12 -12.26 15.68
CA ASN A 79 -1.02 -13.25 16.75
C ASN A 79 -2.39 -13.36 17.44
N ARG A 80 -3.19 -14.38 17.08
CA ARG A 80 -4.53 -14.62 17.66
C ARG A 80 -4.41 -14.99 19.13
N GLN A 81 -4.53 -14.02 20.03
CA GLN A 81 -4.96 -14.28 21.41
C GLN A 81 -6.50 -14.47 21.39
N PRO A 82 -7.07 -15.52 22.01
CA PRO A 82 -8.52 -15.70 22.03
C PRO A 82 -9.18 -14.59 22.86
N GLN A 83 -9.93 -13.69 22.21
CA GLN A 83 -10.67 -12.63 22.92
C GLN A 83 -11.94 -13.19 23.58
N ARG A 84 -12.06 -13.03 24.90
CA ARG A 84 -13.35 -13.10 25.60
C ARG A 84 -14.18 -11.86 25.27
N GLN A 85 -15.38 -12.05 24.73
CA GLN A 85 -16.31 -10.96 24.43
C GLN A 85 -17.04 -10.49 25.70
N SER A 86 -17.05 -9.17 25.93
CA SER A 86 -17.94 -8.47 26.87
C SER A 86 -18.59 -7.26 26.15
N PRO A 87 -19.80 -6.82 26.57
CA PRO A 87 -20.80 -6.25 25.65
C PRO A 87 -20.58 -4.78 25.21
N ARG A 88 -21.17 -4.45 24.06
CA ARG A 88 -21.04 -3.25 23.21
C ARG A 88 -21.27 -1.88 23.90
N ALA A 89 -20.47 -0.88 23.48
CA ALA A 89 -20.71 0.56 23.62
C ALA A 89 -20.93 1.23 22.22
N PRO A 90 -21.53 2.44 22.13
CA PRO A 90 -22.31 2.87 20.97
C PRO A 90 -21.53 3.48 19.78
N LEU A 91 -22.17 3.39 18.61
CA LEU A 91 -21.71 3.73 17.25
C LEU A 91 -21.35 5.22 17.07
N HIS A 92 -20.13 5.54 16.62
CA HIS A 92 -19.81 6.62 15.65
C HIS A 92 -18.41 6.41 15.02
N LEU A 93 -18.28 5.41 14.13
CA LEU A 93 -17.34 5.39 12.99
C LEU A 93 -17.68 4.13 12.17
N ARG A 94 -18.10 4.27 10.91
CA ARG A 94 -18.31 3.10 10.02
C ARG A 94 -17.04 2.86 9.22
N THR A 95 -16.05 2.23 9.85
CA THR A 95 -15.10 1.37 9.13
C THR A 95 -15.82 0.04 8.88
N SER A 96 -15.95 -0.40 7.62
CA SER A 96 -16.30 -1.80 7.36
C SER A 96 -15.01 -2.62 7.42
N SER A 97 -14.44 -2.73 8.63
CA SER A 97 -13.42 -3.73 8.89
C SER A 97 -14.11 -5.09 8.98
N SER A 98 -14.14 -5.84 7.88
CA SER A 98 -14.26 -7.29 8.01
C SER A 98 -13.01 -7.75 8.74
N ASP A 99 -13.17 -8.37 9.90
CA ASP A 99 -12.08 -8.84 10.79
C ASP A 99 -11.08 -9.84 10.15
N SER A 100 -11.27 -10.15 8.87
CA SER A 100 -10.42 -11.05 8.09
C SER A 100 -9.50 -10.34 7.09
N ASN A 101 -9.78 -9.09 6.68
CA ASN A 101 -8.92 -8.31 5.77
C ASN A 101 -9.45 -6.85 5.66
N PRO A 102 -8.79 -5.83 6.23
CA PRO A 102 -9.25 -4.45 6.05
C PRO A 102 -8.87 -3.96 4.65
N HIS A 103 -9.85 -3.91 3.75
CA HIS A 103 -9.74 -3.11 2.53
C HIS A 103 -9.90 -1.64 2.91
N ILE A 104 -8.90 -0.82 2.57
CA ILE A 104 -8.96 0.63 2.74
C ILE A 104 -9.14 1.25 1.35
N ILE A 105 -10.12 2.15 1.22
CA ILE A 105 -10.27 2.99 0.03
C ILE A 105 -9.45 4.25 0.27
N VAL A 106 -8.46 4.48 -0.60
CA VAL A 106 -7.63 5.69 -0.60
C VAL A 106 -8.10 6.56 -1.77
N GLN A 107 -8.44 7.81 -1.50
CA GLN A 107 -8.70 8.79 -2.55
C GLN A 107 -7.36 9.33 -3.04
N ILE A 108 -7.15 9.33 -4.35
CA ILE A 108 -5.95 9.90 -4.96
C ILE A 108 -6.32 11.27 -5.45
N GLU A 109 -5.82 12.28 -4.76
CA GLU A 109 -5.90 13.66 -5.25
C GLU A 109 -4.88 13.82 -6.38
N ALA A 110 -5.29 14.48 -7.45
CA ALA A 110 -4.35 14.96 -8.47
C ALA A 110 -3.42 15.96 -7.79
N GLN A 111 -2.12 15.84 -8.04
CA GLN A 111 -1.19 16.91 -7.68
C GLN A 111 -1.32 17.98 -8.76
N ASP A 112 -1.70 19.20 -8.35
CA ASP A 112 -1.72 20.41 -9.18
C ASP A 112 -0.31 20.78 -9.71
#